data_AF-A0AAX4NHU4-F1
#
_entry.id   AF-A0AAX4NHU4-F1
#
_cell.length_a   1.000
_cell.length_b   1.000
_cell.length_c   1.000
_cell.angle_alpha   90.00
_cell.angle_beta   90.00
_cell.angle_gamma   90.00
#
_symmetry.space_group_name_H-M   'P 1'
#
loop_
_entity.id
_entity.type
_entity.pdbx_description
1 polymer ?
#
loop_
_entity_poly.entity_id
_entity_poly.type
_entity_poly.pdbx_seq_one_letter_code
_entity_poly.pdbx_strand_id
1 'polypeptide(L)'
;MANKQQKIQDLENQIESDRILSGDGTNCTRLATKQLRLARLYRQTGDMAKASELMADAKKTLDDPLCPNSREKIRLQNAMAYMGMGTPGAQQQSINSMMMNRGQRMPAIYRFAGILILFVGYGILYISEFLGILTSTTEFGIGIFVVFGLSIAVSTILRGRYMRSINSGPVMVNTGGMDPATAVEKLESKLREDQSSIDPKRILDAAQTELALASLYYQSKDMDKAAQALDGAQKFLNDPICEQGFERERLLRTVEQMKGMISRNQQ
;
A
#
# COMPACT_ATOMS: atom_id res chain seq x y z
N MET A 1 -14.37 -25.68 26.98
CA MET A 1 -14.08 -25.58 25.52
C MET A 1 -15.32 -25.31 24.67
N ALA A 2 -16.53 -25.72 25.09
CA ALA A 2 -17.79 -25.52 24.34
C ALA A 2 -18.13 -24.06 23.94
N ASN A 3 -17.80 -23.07 24.79
CA ASN A 3 -18.13 -21.66 24.53
C ASN A 3 -17.37 -21.07 23.31
N LYS A 4 -16.14 -21.53 23.04
CA LYS A 4 -15.35 -21.04 21.90
C LYS A 4 -15.85 -21.58 20.56
N GLN A 5 -16.31 -22.83 20.53
CA GLN A 5 -16.85 -23.47 19.32
C GLN A 5 -18.20 -22.85 18.92
N GLN A 6 -19.10 -22.60 19.87
CA GLN A 6 -20.34 -21.87 19.60
C GLN A 6 -20.06 -20.47 19.03
N LYS A 7 -19.08 -19.76 19.61
CA LYS A 7 -18.69 -18.43 19.14
C LYS A 7 -18.06 -18.41 17.74
N ILE A 8 -17.35 -19.48 17.36
CA ILE A 8 -16.84 -19.68 16.00
C ILE A 8 -18.01 -19.87 15.04
N GLN A 9 -18.94 -20.76 15.37
CA GLN A 9 -20.09 -21.08 14.53
C GLN A 9 -21.02 -19.88 14.35
N ASP A 10 -21.26 -19.10 15.40
CA ASP A 10 -22.02 -17.84 15.32
C ASP A 10 -21.36 -16.81 14.41
N LEU A 11 -20.03 -16.69 14.46
CA LEU A 11 -19.28 -15.77 13.61
C LEU A 11 -19.23 -16.23 12.15
N GLU A 12 -19.15 -17.54 11.89
CA GLU A 12 -19.24 -18.10 10.54
C GLU A 12 -20.62 -17.81 9.92
N ASN A 13 -21.71 -18.08 10.65
CA ASN A 13 -23.07 -17.79 10.20
C ASN A 13 -23.29 -16.28 9.92
N GLN A 14 -22.70 -15.42 10.77
CA GLN A 14 -22.78 -13.98 10.59
C GLN A 14 -21.95 -13.46 9.41
N ILE A 15 -20.84 -14.12 9.06
CA ILE A 15 -20.02 -13.79 7.89
C ILE A 15 -20.75 -14.22 6.62
N GLU A 16 -21.33 -15.42 6.60
CA GLU A 16 -22.14 -15.95 5.49
C GLU A 16 -23.29 -15.00 5.17
N SER A 17 -24.07 -14.61 6.20
CA SER A 17 -25.19 -13.67 6.07
C SER A 17 -24.74 -12.28 5.61
N ASP A 18 -23.67 -11.74 6.20
CA ASP A 18 -23.13 -10.44 5.77
C ASP A 18 -22.59 -10.52 4.34
N ARG A 19 -22.02 -11.65 3.87
CA ARG A 19 -21.50 -11.80 2.51
C ARG A 19 -22.62 -11.74 1.46
N ILE A 20 -23.76 -12.36 1.77
CA ILE A 20 -24.96 -12.32 0.91
C ILE A 20 -25.56 -10.90 0.88
N LEU A 21 -25.54 -10.20 2.02
CA LEU A 21 -26.09 -8.85 2.16
C LEU A 21 -25.14 -7.72 1.70
N SER A 22 -23.84 -8.00 1.55
CA SER A 22 -22.81 -6.99 1.23
C SER A 22 -22.54 -6.79 -0.26
N GLY A 23 -23.46 -7.20 -1.14
CA GLY A 23 -23.34 -7.03 -2.60
C GLY A 23 -23.02 -5.60 -3.06
N ASP A 24 -23.32 -4.60 -2.23
CA ASP A 24 -23.15 -3.17 -2.56
C ASP A 24 -21.88 -2.53 -1.95
N GLY A 25 -20.98 -3.30 -1.33
CA GLY A 25 -19.69 -2.80 -0.84
C GLY A 25 -19.73 -1.88 0.40
N THR A 26 -20.92 -1.47 0.87
CA THR A 26 -21.10 -0.54 2.00
C THR A 26 -20.75 -1.15 3.37
N ASN A 27 -20.81 -2.47 3.51
CA ASN A 27 -20.57 -3.20 4.77
C ASN A 27 -19.20 -3.89 4.86
N CYS A 28 -18.28 -3.59 3.94
CA CYS A 28 -16.97 -4.23 3.86
C CYS A 28 -16.14 -4.15 5.16
N THR A 29 -16.21 -3.04 5.91
CA THR A 29 -15.47 -2.88 7.17
C THR A 29 -16.02 -3.78 8.27
N ARG A 30 -17.34 -3.96 8.32
CA ARG A 30 -18.01 -4.84 9.29
C ARG A 30 -17.69 -6.30 9.01
N LEU A 31 -17.75 -6.69 7.74
CA LEU A 31 -17.40 -8.03 7.28
C LEU A 31 -15.94 -8.37 7.59
N ALA A 32 -15.00 -7.49 7.23
CA ALA A 32 -13.58 -7.68 7.52
C ALA A 32 -13.28 -7.72 9.03
N THR A 33 -14.00 -6.93 9.84
CA THR A 33 -13.86 -6.98 11.31
C THR A 33 -14.29 -8.35 11.87
N LYS A 34 -15.39 -8.92 11.37
CA LYS A 34 -15.86 -10.25 11.77
C LYS A 34 -14.86 -11.34 11.35
N GLN A 35 -14.36 -11.28 10.13
CA GLN A 35 -13.32 -12.19 9.63
C GLN A 35 -12.04 -12.13 10.48
N LEU A 36 -11.62 -10.94 10.92
CA LEU A 36 -10.46 -10.80 11.81
C LEU A 36 -10.69 -11.35 13.22
N ARG A 37 -11.90 -11.19 13.76
CA ARG A 37 -12.27 -11.79 15.05
C ARG A 37 -12.28 -13.32 14.96
N LEU A 38 -12.79 -13.87 13.85
CA LEU A 38 -12.79 -15.30 13.59
C LEU A 38 -11.36 -15.84 13.42
N ALA A 39 -10.51 -15.13 12.67
CA ALA A 39 -9.09 -15.48 12.52
C ALA A 39 -8.35 -15.52 13.87
N ARG A 40 -8.61 -14.57 14.78
CA ARG A 40 -8.04 -14.59 16.14
C ARG A 40 -8.47 -15.82 16.93
N LEU A 41 -9.74 -16.21 16.83
CA LEU A 41 -10.24 -17.40 17.51
C LEU A 41 -9.59 -18.67 16.97
N TYR A 42 -9.46 -18.79 15.65
CA TYR A 42 -8.77 -19.93 15.03
C TYR A 42 -7.29 -20.04 15.42
N ARG A 43 -6.57 -18.91 15.56
CA ARG A 43 -5.20 -18.92 16.12
C ARG A 43 -5.17 -19.40 17.57
N GLN A 44 -6.17 -19.04 18.38
CA GLN A 44 -6.26 -19.48 19.77
C GLN A 44 -6.63 -20.95 19.92
N THR A 45 -7.25 -21.56 18.91
CA THR A 45 -7.56 -22.99 18.87
C THR A 45 -6.46 -23.82 18.20
N GLY A 46 -5.42 -23.18 17.66
CA GLY A 46 -4.27 -23.84 17.02
C GLY A 46 -4.41 -24.05 15.51
N ASP A 47 -5.53 -23.66 14.90
CA ASP A 47 -5.76 -23.78 13.46
C ASP A 47 -5.25 -22.53 12.73
N MET A 48 -3.94 -22.54 12.46
CA MET A 48 -3.26 -21.42 11.81
C MET A 48 -3.58 -21.32 10.32
N ALA A 49 -3.92 -22.43 9.67
CA ALA A 49 -4.27 -22.47 8.26
C ALA A 49 -5.56 -21.69 8.01
N LYS A 50 -6.64 -22.03 8.73
CA LYS A 50 -7.93 -21.36 8.62
C LYS A 50 -7.88 -19.90 9.08
N ALA A 51 -7.05 -19.59 10.07
CA ALA A 51 -6.80 -18.21 10.47
C ALA A 51 -6.12 -17.36 9.38
N SER A 52 -5.16 -17.94 8.66
CA SER A 52 -4.44 -17.25 7.58
C SER A 52 -5.35 -16.97 6.37
N GLU A 53 -6.22 -17.93 6.02
CA GLU A 53 -7.23 -17.80 4.97
C GLU A 53 -8.21 -16.66 5.30
N LEU A 54 -8.74 -16.64 6.52
CA LEU A 54 -9.64 -15.58 6.98
C LEU A 54 -8.99 -14.19 7.02
N MET A 55 -7.69 -14.11 7.26
CA MET A 55 -6.95 -12.84 7.14
C MET A 55 -6.78 -12.40 5.69
N ALA A 56 -6.53 -13.34 4.77
CA ALA A 56 -6.45 -13.04 3.35
C ALA A 56 -7.80 -12.56 2.80
N ASP A 57 -8.89 -13.19 3.22
CA ASP A 57 -10.26 -12.81 2.87
C ASP A 57 -10.65 -11.43 3.43
N ALA A 58 -10.29 -11.13 4.68
CA ALA A 58 -10.47 -9.80 5.26
C ALA A 58 -9.72 -8.72 4.48
N LYS A 59 -8.50 -9.02 4.04
CA LYS A 59 -7.72 -8.11 3.20
C LYS A 59 -8.39 -7.90 1.85
N LYS A 60 -8.79 -8.97 1.17
CA LYS A 60 -9.48 -8.89 -0.13
C LYS A 60 -10.78 -8.08 -0.05
N THR A 61 -11.54 -8.25 1.03
CA THR A 61 -12.78 -7.50 1.29
C THR A 61 -12.53 -6.01 1.50
N LEU A 62 -11.43 -5.65 2.15
CA LEU A 62 -11.05 -4.25 2.36
C LEU A 62 -10.42 -3.62 1.11
N ASP A 63 -9.71 -4.40 0.32
CA ASP A 63 -9.05 -3.95 -0.91
C ASP A 63 -10.03 -3.83 -2.11
N ASP A 64 -11.27 -4.29 -1.94
CA ASP A 64 -12.34 -4.13 -2.93
C ASP A 64 -12.56 -2.63 -3.25
N PRO A 65 -12.56 -2.24 -4.53
CA PRO A 65 -12.79 -0.85 -4.96
C PRO A 65 -14.17 -0.29 -4.55
N LEU A 66 -15.15 -1.15 -4.30
CA LEU A 66 -16.48 -0.76 -3.80
C LEU A 66 -16.48 -0.45 -2.30
N CYS A 67 -15.44 -0.85 -1.56
CA CYS A 67 -15.33 -0.61 -0.13
C CYS A 67 -14.92 0.86 0.16
N PRO A 68 -15.80 1.66 0.82
CA PRO A 68 -15.51 3.06 1.08
C PRO A 68 -14.24 3.27 1.91
N ASN A 69 -13.42 4.22 1.48
CA ASN A 69 -12.22 4.63 2.22
C ASN A 69 -12.62 5.40 3.49
N SER A 70 -12.82 4.66 4.57
CA SER A 70 -13.11 5.18 5.90
C SER A 70 -11.87 5.10 6.82
N ARG A 71 -11.86 5.91 7.89
CA ARG A 71 -10.83 5.80 8.95
C ARG A 71 -10.79 4.39 9.55
N GLU A 72 -11.93 3.71 9.57
CA GLU A 72 -12.09 2.37 10.10
C GLU A 72 -11.42 1.33 9.21
N LYS A 73 -11.59 1.42 7.88
CA LYS A 73 -10.85 0.60 6.90
C LYS A 73 -9.34 0.71 7.11
N ILE A 74 -8.82 1.93 7.27
CA ILE A 74 -7.39 2.18 7.49
C ILE A 74 -6.93 1.57 8.82
N ARG A 75 -7.72 1.71 9.90
CA ARG A 75 -7.42 1.07 11.20
C ARG A 75 -7.39 -0.45 11.09
N LEU A 76 -8.32 -1.05 10.35
CA LEU A 76 -8.38 -2.49 10.11
C LEU A 76 -7.21 -2.99 9.28
N GLN A 77 -6.84 -2.29 8.20
CA GLN A 77 -5.66 -2.62 7.38
C GLN A 77 -4.36 -2.56 8.21
N ASN A 78 -4.21 -1.54 9.06
CA ASN A 78 -3.08 -1.48 9.98
C ASN A 78 -3.12 -2.64 10.99
N ALA A 79 -4.27 -2.94 11.59
CA ALA A 79 -4.42 -4.04 12.55
C ALA A 79 -4.10 -5.42 11.94
N MET A 80 -4.45 -5.65 10.68
CA MET A 80 -4.09 -6.87 9.94
C MET A 80 -2.59 -7.03 9.78
N ALA A 81 -1.90 -5.95 9.46
CA ALA A 81 -0.46 -5.99 9.30
C ALA A 81 0.28 -6.27 10.62
N TYR A 82 -0.24 -5.78 11.76
CA TYR A 82 0.28 -6.16 13.08
C TYR A 82 0.00 -7.63 13.43
N MET A 83 -1.13 -8.19 13.02
CA MET A 83 -1.47 -9.59 13.31
C MET A 83 -0.79 -10.60 12.38
N GLY A 84 -0.44 -10.22 11.15
CA GLY A 84 0.26 -11.04 10.16
C GLY A 84 1.75 -11.30 10.46
N MET A 85 2.32 -10.69 11.50
CA MET A 85 3.73 -10.81 11.89
C MET A 85 4.19 -12.21 12.37
N GLY A 86 3.33 -13.23 12.29
CA GLY A 86 3.66 -14.61 12.67
C GLY A 86 3.82 -15.59 11.49
N THR A 87 3.70 -15.14 10.25
CA THR A 87 3.81 -15.99 9.06
C THR A 87 4.90 -15.46 8.12
N PRO A 88 5.96 -16.25 7.83
CA PRO A 88 7.14 -15.79 7.06
C PRO A 88 6.84 -15.23 5.65
N GLY A 89 5.68 -15.55 5.05
CA GLY A 89 5.27 -15.02 3.74
C GLY A 89 4.49 -13.70 3.78
N ALA A 90 4.00 -13.24 4.94
CA ALA A 90 3.18 -12.04 5.05
C ALA A 90 4.01 -10.74 5.17
N GLN A 91 5.30 -10.88 5.50
CA GLN A 91 6.20 -9.76 5.75
C GLN A 91 6.48 -8.99 4.45
N GLN A 92 6.68 -9.68 3.31
CA GLN A 92 6.94 -9.04 2.01
C GLN A 92 5.73 -8.25 1.47
N GLN A 93 4.51 -8.73 1.68
CA GLN A 93 3.30 -8.04 1.21
C GLN A 93 2.79 -6.94 2.14
N SER A 94 3.13 -6.98 3.43
CA SER A 94 2.84 -5.89 4.37
C SER A 94 3.69 -4.63 4.10
N ILE A 95 4.89 -4.80 3.55
CA ILE A 95 5.76 -3.68 3.15
C ILE A 95 5.10 -2.90 1.99
N ASN A 96 4.57 -3.61 0.99
CA ASN A 96 3.89 -2.96 -0.15
C ASN A 96 2.53 -2.35 0.22
N SER A 97 1.75 -2.96 1.10
CA SER A 97 0.41 -2.49 1.46
C SER A 97 0.40 -1.40 2.55
N MET A 98 1.43 -1.33 3.39
CA MET A 98 1.55 -0.27 4.40
C MET A 98 2.20 1.01 3.83
N MET A 99 3.00 0.90 2.77
CA MET A 99 3.51 2.06 2.00
C MET A 99 2.41 2.81 1.24
N MET A 100 1.31 2.15 0.85
CA MET A 100 0.21 2.83 0.14
C MET A 100 -0.73 3.64 1.06
N ASN A 101 -0.71 3.44 2.37
CA ASN A 101 -1.81 3.89 3.24
C ASN A 101 -1.48 5.00 4.24
N ARG A 102 -0.20 5.37 4.44
CA ARG A 102 0.17 6.36 5.48
C ARG A 102 0.44 7.78 5.00
N GLY A 103 0.46 8.00 3.70
CA GLY A 103 0.42 9.33 3.08
C GLY A 103 0.24 9.10 1.59
N GLN A 104 -0.93 9.26 1.03
CA GLN A 104 -1.44 10.56 0.68
C GLN A 104 -2.95 10.41 0.51
N ARG A 105 -3.72 11.29 1.16
CA ARG A 105 -5.09 11.57 0.69
C ARG A 105 -4.94 11.93 -0.78
N MET A 106 -5.39 11.08 -1.71
CA MET A 106 -5.54 11.49 -3.11
C MET A 106 -6.30 12.82 -3.06
N PRO A 107 -5.70 13.92 -3.54
CA PRO A 107 -6.38 15.21 -3.54
C PRO A 107 -7.74 15.02 -4.21
N ALA A 108 -8.80 15.59 -3.64
CA ALA A 108 -10.17 15.37 -4.11
C ALA A 108 -10.31 15.59 -5.63
N ILE A 109 -9.51 16.52 -6.16
CA ILE A 109 -9.36 16.83 -7.58
C ILE A 109 -9.07 15.57 -8.43
N TYR A 110 -8.18 14.66 -8.02
CA TYR A 110 -7.88 13.44 -8.78
C TYR A 110 -8.95 12.35 -8.64
N ARG A 111 -9.71 12.38 -7.54
CA ARG A 111 -10.84 11.46 -7.32
C ARG A 111 -12.04 11.85 -8.19
N PHE A 112 -12.29 13.15 -8.30
CA PHE A 112 -13.40 13.72 -9.07
C PHE A 112 -13.02 14.13 -10.50
N ALA A 113 -11.77 13.98 -10.92
CA ALA A 113 -11.31 14.38 -12.26
C ALA A 113 -12.18 13.81 -13.37
N GLY A 114 -12.52 12.51 -13.32
CA GLY A 114 -13.40 11.88 -14.31
C GLY A 114 -14.80 12.48 -14.33
N ILE A 115 -15.38 12.76 -13.15
CA ILE A 115 -16.71 13.38 -13.03
C ILE A 115 -16.68 14.84 -13.52
N LEU A 116 -15.64 15.60 -13.18
CA LEU A 116 -15.46 16.98 -13.64
C LEU A 116 -15.32 17.04 -15.17
N ILE A 117 -14.50 16.16 -15.75
CA ILE A 117 -14.34 16.06 -17.21
C ILE A 117 -15.68 15.71 -17.88
N LEU A 118 -16.45 14.80 -17.27
CA LEU A 118 -17.77 14.43 -17.78
C LEU A 118 -18.76 15.60 -17.71
N PHE A 119 -18.81 16.34 -16.60
CA PHE A 119 -19.65 17.54 -16.48
C PHE A 119 -19.28 18.62 -17.50
N VAL A 120 -17.98 18.90 -17.66
CA VAL A 120 -17.49 19.89 -18.64
C VAL A 120 -17.79 19.43 -20.06
N GLY A 121 -17.53 18.17 -20.40
CA GLY A 121 -17.79 17.63 -21.72
C GLY A 121 -19.28 17.61 -22.07
N TYR A 122 -20.14 17.28 -21.10
CA TYR A 122 -21.59 17.35 -21.28
C TYR A 122 -22.08 18.79 -21.46
N GLY A 123 -21.51 19.74 -20.71
CA GLY A 123 -21.79 21.17 -20.86
C GLY A 123 -21.41 21.69 -22.25
N ILE A 124 -20.26 21.27 -22.80
CA ILE A 124 -19.84 21.63 -24.16
C ILE A 124 -20.79 21.04 -25.20
N LEU A 125 -21.19 19.78 -25.07
CA LEU A 125 -22.16 19.17 -25.99
C LEU A 125 -23.51 19.89 -25.97
N TYR A 126 -23.98 20.26 -24.78
CA TYR A 126 -25.24 21.01 -24.61
C TYR A 126 -25.17 22.41 -25.22
N ILE A 127 -24.06 23.13 -25.06
CA ILE A 127 -23.84 24.44 -25.70
C ILE A 127 -23.75 24.30 -27.22
N SER A 128 -23.09 23.25 -27.72
CA SER A 128 -22.99 22.98 -29.16
C SER A 128 -24.34 22.63 -29.80
N GLU A 129 -25.22 21.92 -29.08
CA GLU A 129 -26.61 21.70 -29.50
C GLU A 129 -27.41 23.02 -29.50
N PHE A 130 -27.28 23.83 -28.45
CA PHE A 130 -27.94 25.13 -28.36
C PHE A 130 -27.51 26.12 -29.48
N LEU A 131 -26.24 26.07 -29.90
CA LEU A 131 -25.71 26.86 -31.00
C LEU A 131 -26.07 26.29 -32.39
N GLY A 132 -26.77 25.16 -32.45
CA GLY A 132 -27.16 24.51 -33.72
C GLY A 132 -26.00 23.85 -34.47
N ILE A 133 -24.87 23.59 -33.80
CA ILE A 133 -23.72 22.90 -34.39
C ILE A 133 -23.99 21.40 -34.48
N LEU A 134 -24.64 20.84 -33.45
CA LEU A 134 -25.17 19.48 -33.44
C LEU A 134 -26.65 19.55 -33.73
N THR A 135 -27.07 19.12 -34.92
CA THR A 135 -28.45 19.26 -35.38
C THR A 135 -29.27 17.97 -35.24
N SER A 136 -28.60 16.84 -35.03
CA SER A 136 -29.25 15.54 -34.88
C SER A 136 -29.10 14.95 -33.47
N THR A 137 -30.18 14.37 -32.97
CA THR A 137 -30.22 13.61 -31.70
C THR A 137 -29.26 12.42 -31.71
N THR A 138 -28.95 11.85 -32.88
CA THR A 138 -27.94 10.78 -33.00
C THR A 138 -26.51 11.29 -32.81
N GLU A 139 -26.19 12.49 -33.30
CA GLU A 139 -24.87 13.10 -33.13
C GLU A 139 -24.63 13.50 -31.66
N PHE A 140 -25.67 14.01 -31.00
CA PHE A 140 -25.65 14.27 -29.56
C PHE A 140 -25.42 12.98 -28.76
N GLY A 141 -26.16 11.90 -29.09
CA GLY A 141 -26.00 10.59 -28.45
C GLY A 141 -24.59 10.02 -28.63
N ILE A 142 -24.02 10.07 -29.84
CA ILE A 142 -22.64 9.64 -30.11
C ILE A 142 -21.64 10.51 -29.33
N GLY A 143 -21.86 11.82 -29.27
CA GLY A 143 -21.04 12.75 -28.50
C GLY A 143 -20.95 12.39 -27.02
N ILE A 144 -22.06 11.98 -26.40
CA ILE A 144 -22.09 11.54 -25.00
C ILE A 144 -21.18 10.32 -24.80
N PHE A 145 -21.25 9.32 -25.68
CA PHE A 145 -20.41 8.12 -25.58
C PHE A 145 -18.92 8.43 -25.75
N VAL A 146 -18.58 9.36 -26.66
CA VAL A 146 -17.19 9.80 -26.87
C VAL A 146 -16.65 10.52 -25.64
N VAL A 147 -17.41 11.45 -25.06
CA VAL A 147 -17.05 12.17 -23.83
C VAL A 147 -16.90 11.20 -22.66
N PHE A 148 -17.80 10.24 -22.53
CA PHE A 148 -17.74 9.21 -21.50
C PHE A 148 -16.46 8.36 -21.63
N GLY A 149 -16.16 7.86 -22.83
CA GLY A 149 -14.94 7.09 -23.11
C GLY A 149 -13.67 7.88 -22.80
N LEU A 150 -13.61 9.14 -23.22
CA LEU A 150 -12.49 10.04 -22.92
C LEU A 150 -12.32 10.28 -21.41
N SER A 151 -13.42 10.45 -20.67
CA SER A 151 -13.39 10.66 -19.22
C SER A 151 -12.76 9.47 -18.47
N ILE A 152 -13.06 8.24 -18.93
CA ILE A 152 -12.50 7.01 -18.37
C ILE A 152 -11.02 6.89 -18.73
N ALA A 153 -10.65 7.12 -20.00
CA ALA A 153 -9.28 7.00 -20.47
C ALA A 153 -8.34 7.98 -19.73
N VAL A 154 -8.73 9.26 -19.65
CA VAL A 154 -7.95 10.30 -18.97
C VAL A 154 -7.84 10.00 -17.47
N SER A 155 -8.92 9.58 -16.82
CA SER A 155 -8.90 9.18 -15.40
C SER A 155 -7.95 8.02 -15.13
N THR A 156 -7.90 7.05 -16.05
CA THR A 156 -7.02 5.88 -15.93
C THR A 156 -5.55 6.27 -16.06
N ILE A 157 -5.22 7.13 -17.02
CA ILE A 157 -3.86 7.64 -17.25
C ILE A 157 -3.36 8.47 -16.06
N LEU A 158 -4.20 9.39 -15.55
CA LEU A 158 -3.86 10.23 -14.40
C LEU A 158 -3.62 9.41 -13.13
N ARG A 159 -4.47 8.41 -12.87
CA ARG A 159 -4.28 7.47 -11.75
C ARG A 159 -3.01 6.65 -11.90
N GLY A 160 -2.72 6.16 -13.10
CA GLY A 160 -1.50 5.42 -13.39
C GLY A 160 -0.23 6.24 -13.14
N ARG A 161 -0.20 7.51 -13.56
CA ARG A 161 0.93 8.41 -13.31
C ARG A 161 1.09 8.78 -11.83
N TYR A 162 -0.02 9.04 -11.14
CA TYR A 162 0.01 9.38 -9.71
C TYR A 162 0.47 8.20 -8.84
N MET A 163 -0.01 6.97 -9.11
CA MET A 163 0.47 5.77 -8.42
C MET A 163 1.97 5.51 -8.67
N ARG A 164 2.47 5.79 -9.88
CA ARG A 164 3.91 5.70 -10.16
C ARG A 164 4.73 6.72 -9.36
N SER A 165 4.21 7.92 -9.11
CA SER A 165 4.94 8.94 -8.34
C SER A 165 4.88 8.74 -6.83
N ILE A 166 3.87 8.03 -6.31
CA ILE A 166 3.80 7.67 -4.88
C ILE A 166 4.75 6.51 -4.55
N ASN A 167 4.85 5.53 -5.44
CA ASN A 167 5.72 4.37 -5.22
C ASN A 167 7.23 4.71 -5.22
N SER A 168 7.61 5.95 -5.54
CA SER A 168 8.98 6.48 -5.39
C SER A 168 9.26 7.18 -4.06
N GLY A 169 8.34 7.12 -3.08
CA GLY A 169 8.57 7.64 -1.73
C GLY A 169 9.56 6.80 -0.91
N PRO A 170 10.24 7.38 0.09
CA PRO A 170 11.27 6.71 0.87
C PRO A 170 10.72 5.50 1.62
N VAL A 171 11.49 4.41 1.58
CA VAL A 171 11.22 3.15 2.28
C VAL A 171 11.26 3.42 3.78
N MET A 172 10.09 3.58 4.42
CA MET A 172 10.00 3.64 5.88
C MET A 172 9.86 2.24 6.44
N VAL A 173 10.81 1.85 7.29
CA VAL A 173 10.77 0.59 8.03
C VAL A 173 9.77 0.70 9.15
N ASN A 174 8.79 -0.20 9.17
CA ASN A 174 7.92 -0.35 10.32
C ASN A 174 8.59 -1.31 11.31
N THR A 175 9.11 -0.78 12.43
CA THR A 175 9.75 -1.56 13.50
C THR A 175 8.78 -2.40 14.34
N GLY A 176 7.48 -2.41 14.01
CA GLY A 176 6.51 -3.31 14.65
C GLY A 176 6.30 -3.07 16.14
N GLY A 177 6.64 -1.87 16.64
CA GLY A 177 6.58 -1.55 18.08
C GLY A 177 7.72 -2.17 18.89
N MET A 178 8.73 -2.74 18.23
CA MET A 178 10.00 -3.12 18.83
C MET A 178 10.78 -1.83 19.18
N ASP A 179 11.43 -1.82 20.34
CA ASP A 179 12.29 -0.71 20.75
C ASP A 179 13.29 -0.41 19.61
N PRO A 180 13.45 0.85 19.17
CA PRO A 180 14.39 1.21 18.10
C PRO A 180 15.77 0.59 18.27
N ALA A 181 16.26 0.41 19.50
CA ALA A 181 17.54 -0.24 19.77
C ALA A 181 17.57 -1.71 19.34
N THR A 182 16.53 -2.48 19.66
CA THR A 182 16.43 -3.91 19.29
C THR A 182 16.16 -4.10 17.79
N ALA A 183 15.45 -3.16 17.16
CA ALA A 183 15.25 -3.16 15.72
C ALA A 183 16.56 -2.92 14.96
N VAL A 184 17.41 -2.01 15.46
CA VAL A 184 18.75 -1.76 14.93
C VAL A 184 19.63 -3.00 15.07
N GLU A 185 19.69 -3.62 16.26
CA GLU A 185 20.52 -4.80 16.51
C GLU A 185 20.18 -5.97 15.56
N LYS A 186 18.88 -6.21 15.33
CA LYS A 186 18.41 -7.26 14.41
C LYS A 186 18.71 -6.96 12.94
N LEU A 187 18.66 -5.68 12.55
CA LEU A 187 19.00 -5.27 11.18
C LEU A 187 20.52 -5.34 10.96
N GLU A 188 21.32 -4.97 11.95
CA GLU A 188 22.78 -5.11 11.91
C GLU A 188 23.23 -6.58 11.87
N SER A 189 22.57 -7.47 12.62
CA SER A 189 22.88 -8.90 12.55
C SER A 189 22.56 -9.49 11.17
N LYS A 190 21.44 -9.07 10.57
CA LYS A 190 21.05 -9.50 9.22
C LYS A 190 22.00 -8.94 8.16
N LEU A 191 22.41 -7.68 8.30
CA LEU A 191 23.39 -7.05 7.40
C LEU A 191 24.73 -7.80 7.41
N ARG A 192 25.21 -8.25 8.58
CA ARG A 192 26.44 -9.06 8.68
C ARG A 192 26.31 -10.41 7.98
N GLU A 193 25.13 -11.03 8.06
CA GLU A 193 24.85 -12.29 7.37
C GLU A 193 24.82 -12.08 5.84
N ASP A 194 24.16 -11.02 5.38
CA ASP A 194 24.01 -10.74 3.95
C ASP A 194 25.30 -10.23 3.29
N GLN A 195 26.16 -9.49 4.03
CA GLN A 195 27.49 -9.07 3.58
C GLN A 195 28.45 -10.24 3.28
N SER A 196 28.22 -11.41 3.87
CA SER A 196 29.07 -12.59 3.68
C SER A 196 28.74 -13.38 2.40
N SER A 197 27.67 -13.01 1.69
CA SER A 197 27.17 -13.74 0.53
C SER A 197 27.49 -13.05 -0.80
N ILE A 198 27.89 -13.84 -1.80
CA ILE A 198 28.24 -13.40 -3.17
C ILE A 198 26.99 -13.41 -4.10
N ASP A 199 25.78 -13.54 -3.54
CA ASP A 199 24.55 -13.58 -4.33
C ASP A 199 24.06 -12.16 -4.66
N PRO A 200 23.90 -11.78 -5.95
CA PRO A 200 23.40 -10.47 -6.37
C PRO A 200 22.07 -10.05 -5.72
N LYS A 201 21.19 -11.00 -5.43
CA LYS A 201 19.91 -10.71 -4.75
C LYS A 201 20.11 -10.31 -3.30
N ARG A 202 21.09 -10.93 -2.62
CA ARG A 202 21.44 -10.59 -1.24
C ARG A 202 22.15 -9.24 -1.13
N ILE A 203 22.87 -8.80 -2.16
CA ILE A 203 23.42 -7.44 -2.24
C ILE A 203 22.29 -6.40 -2.24
N LEU A 204 21.21 -6.67 -2.98
CA LEU A 204 20.05 -5.79 -3.03
C LEU A 204 19.29 -5.79 -1.69
N ASP A 205 19.13 -6.94 -1.05
CA ASP A 205 18.56 -7.05 0.29
C ASP A 205 19.42 -6.34 1.37
N ALA A 206 20.75 -6.40 1.25
CA ALA A 206 21.67 -5.67 2.11
C ALA A 206 21.52 -4.15 1.93
N ALA A 207 21.42 -3.67 0.69
CA ALA A 207 21.15 -2.26 0.40
C ALA A 207 19.80 -1.78 0.96
N GLN A 208 18.76 -2.62 0.89
CA GLN A 208 17.47 -2.33 1.52
C GLN A 208 17.57 -2.29 3.04
N THR A 209 18.39 -3.17 3.62
CA THR A 209 18.64 -3.24 5.08
C THR A 209 19.41 -2.00 5.58
N GLU A 210 20.36 -1.49 4.80
CA GLU A 210 21.08 -0.25 5.10
C GLU A 210 20.18 0.99 4.99
N LEU A 211 19.35 1.06 3.93
CA LEU A 211 18.31 2.09 3.81
C LEU A 211 17.33 2.06 4.99
N ALA A 212 17.01 0.85 5.44
CA ALA A 212 16.18 0.62 6.58
C ALA A 212 16.80 1.18 7.87
N LEU A 213 18.07 0.87 8.13
CA LEU A 213 18.85 1.42 9.24
C LEU A 213 18.93 2.94 9.18
N ALA A 214 19.22 3.50 8.00
CA ALA A 214 19.27 4.96 7.81
C ALA A 214 17.96 5.65 8.19
N SER A 215 16.81 5.03 7.87
CA SER A 215 15.50 5.58 8.23
C SER A 215 15.27 5.59 9.75
N LEU A 216 15.78 4.58 10.47
CA LEU A 216 15.69 4.49 11.93
C LEU A 216 16.62 5.50 12.60
N TYR A 217 17.86 5.62 12.12
CA TYR A 217 18.80 6.62 12.63
C TYR A 217 18.27 8.03 12.43
N TYR A 218 17.69 8.32 11.27
CA TYR A 218 17.02 9.59 11.00
C TYR A 218 15.86 9.87 11.97
N GLN A 219 15.03 8.86 12.28
CA GLN A 219 13.95 9.00 13.27
C GLN A 219 14.48 9.24 14.69
N SER A 220 15.60 8.59 15.04
CA SER A 220 16.29 8.78 16.32
C SER A 220 17.08 10.11 16.40
N LYS A 221 17.06 10.91 15.33
CA LYS A 221 17.83 12.17 15.16
C LYS A 221 19.35 12.00 15.16
N ASP A 222 19.86 10.78 15.00
CA ASP A 222 21.28 10.48 14.85
C ASP A 222 21.66 10.63 13.36
N MET A 223 21.90 11.87 12.92
CA MET A 223 22.11 12.19 11.51
C MET A 223 23.42 11.64 10.96
N ASP A 224 24.44 11.49 11.81
CA ASP A 224 25.75 10.99 11.40
C ASP A 224 25.68 9.49 11.07
N LYS A 225 25.01 8.70 11.92
CA LYS A 225 24.76 7.28 11.64
C LYS A 225 23.79 7.09 10.48
N ALA A 226 22.80 7.98 10.33
CA ALA A 226 21.89 7.94 9.19
C ALA A 226 22.64 8.18 7.87
N ALA A 227 23.56 9.14 7.83
CA ALA A 227 24.41 9.40 6.67
C ALA A 227 25.35 8.22 6.38
N GLN A 228 25.96 7.64 7.43
CA GLN A 228 26.83 6.47 7.29
C GLN A 228 26.11 5.25 6.71
N ALA A 229 24.89 4.96 7.17
CA ALA A 229 24.07 3.88 6.63
C ALA A 229 23.63 4.14 5.17
N LEU A 230 23.36 5.40 4.80
CA LEU A 230 23.09 5.75 3.39
C LEU A 230 24.31 5.58 2.48
N ASP A 231 25.50 5.89 2.97
CA ASP A 231 26.75 5.63 2.25
C ASP A 231 26.99 4.12 2.09
N GLY A 232 26.66 3.32 3.12
CA GLY A 232 26.65 1.85 3.05
C GLY A 232 25.71 1.34 1.96
N ALA A 233 24.44 1.77 1.97
CA ALA A 233 23.46 1.44 0.94
C ALA A 233 23.94 1.82 -0.47
N GLN A 234 24.53 3.02 -0.62
CA GLN A 234 25.03 3.48 -1.91
C GLN A 234 26.19 2.62 -2.43
N LYS A 235 27.08 2.16 -1.54
CA LYS A 235 28.19 1.26 -1.92
C LYS A 235 27.66 -0.06 -2.47
N PHE A 236 26.68 -0.69 -1.81
CA PHE A 236 26.06 -1.92 -2.31
C PHE A 236 25.34 -1.71 -3.64
N LEU A 237 24.64 -0.59 -3.80
CA LEU A 237 23.93 -0.26 -5.04
C LEU A 237 24.87 0.16 -6.18
N ASN A 238 26.11 0.54 -5.89
CA ASN A 238 27.12 0.87 -6.90
C ASN A 238 28.04 -0.31 -7.23
N ASP A 239 27.91 -1.42 -6.52
CA ASP A 239 28.68 -2.63 -6.79
C ASP A 239 28.37 -3.13 -8.22
N PRO A 240 29.39 -3.42 -9.05
CA PRO A 240 29.21 -3.98 -10.39
C PRO A 240 28.47 -5.31 -10.41
N ILE A 241 28.45 -6.05 -9.29
CA ILE A 241 27.75 -7.33 -9.14
C ILE A 241 26.24 -7.12 -8.94
N CYS A 242 25.81 -5.94 -8.49
CA CYS A 242 24.40 -5.62 -8.30
C CYS A 242 23.69 -5.53 -9.66
N GLU A 243 22.75 -6.45 -9.92
CA GLU A 243 21.99 -6.52 -11.17
C GLU A 243 21.43 -5.14 -11.56
N GLN A 244 21.62 -4.76 -12.82
CA GLN A 244 21.09 -3.51 -13.38
C GLN A 244 19.59 -3.66 -13.64
N GLY A 245 18.81 -3.57 -12.57
CA GLY A 245 17.36 -3.66 -12.59
C GLY A 245 16.67 -2.35 -12.21
N PHE A 246 15.38 -2.27 -12.52
CA PHE A 246 14.48 -1.19 -12.10
C PHE A 246 14.51 -0.96 -10.58
N GLU A 247 14.73 -2.01 -9.79
CA GLU A 247 14.80 -1.94 -8.34
C GLU A 247 16.05 -1.19 -7.84
N ARG A 248 17.22 -1.41 -8.46
CA ARG A 248 18.46 -0.70 -8.14
C ARG A 248 18.31 0.81 -8.36
N GLU A 249 17.77 1.21 -9.51
CA GLU A 249 17.57 2.63 -9.83
C GLU A 249 16.57 3.29 -8.86
N ARG A 250 15.51 2.57 -8.47
CA ARG A 250 14.55 3.03 -7.47
C ARG A 250 15.20 3.24 -6.10
N LEU A 251 16.06 2.31 -5.66
CA LEU A 251 16.75 2.42 -4.38
C LEU A 251 17.79 3.57 -4.40
N LEU A 252 18.52 3.76 -5.49
CA LEU A 252 19.45 4.89 -5.64
C LEU A 252 18.76 6.24 -5.52
N ARG A 253 17.61 6.43 -6.19
CA ARG A 253 16.81 7.67 -6.03
C ARG A 253 16.35 7.88 -4.59
N THR A 254 16.05 6.80 -3.87
CA THR A 254 15.64 6.85 -2.47
C THR A 254 16.80 7.30 -1.57
N VAL A 255 18.01 6.77 -1.81
CA VAL A 255 19.24 7.21 -1.13
C VAL A 255 19.48 8.70 -1.35
N GLU A 256 19.42 9.18 -2.59
CA GLU A 256 19.63 10.59 -2.92
C GLU A 256 18.62 11.52 -2.24
N GLN A 257 17.34 11.15 -2.25
CA GLN A 257 16.29 11.91 -1.56
C GLN A 257 16.55 11.99 -0.05
N MET A 258 16.93 10.88 0.58
CA MET A 258 17.25 10.85 2.01
C MET A 258 18.48 11.69 2.35
N LYS A 259 19.54 11.60 1.55
CA LYS A 259 20.73 12.47 1.70
C LYS A 259 20.36 13.95 1.61
N GLY A 260 19.50 14.31 0.66
CA GLY A 260 19.00 15.68 0.53
C GLY A 260 18.11 16.15 1.69
N MET A 261 17.46 15.23 2.41
CA MET A 261 16.73 15.56 3.65
C MET A 261 17.67 15.74 4.84
N ILE A 262 18.67 14.87 4.99
CA ILE A 262 19.66 14.96 6.08
C ILE A 262 20.48 16.24 5.96
N SER A 263 20.99 16.55 4.76
CA SER A 263 21.79 17.75 4.51
C SER A 263 21.02 19.04 4.82
N ARG A 264 19.70 19.07 4.59
CA ARG A 264 18.84 20.23 4.92
C ARG A 264 18.58 20.39 6.41
N ASN A 265 18.69 19.33 7.20
CA ASN A 265 18.49 19.37 8.65
C ASN A 265 19.80 19.59 9.43
N GLN A 266 20.95 19.51 8.77
CA GLN A 266 22.28 19.80 9.35
C GLN A 266 22.69 21.27 9.20
N GLN A 267 21.97 22.05 8.39
CA GLN A 267 22.13 23.51 8.25
C GLN A 267 21.23 24.24 9.25
#